data_AF-A0A1H8TH38-F1
#
_entry.id   AF-A0A1H8TH38-F1
#
_cell.length_a   1.000
_cell.length_b   1.000
_cell.length_c   1.000
_cell.angle_alpha   90.00
_cell.angle_beta   90.00
_cell.angle_gamma   90.00
#
_symmetry.space_group_name_H-M   'P 1'
#
loop_
_entity.id
_entity.type
_entity.pdbx_description
1 polymer ?
#
loop_
_entity_poly.entity_id
_entity_poly.type
_entity_poly.pdbx_seq_one_letter_code
_entity_poly.pdbx_strand_id
1 'polypeptide(L)'
;MALDVEVPEPPDLSNRGMPREFELQDETLGSEDFYREDLEDLLQEGAWKEGFNEWAEYTDLDEGHVRIVSDLGLFQAFDFYWDPTEDRLRFDAPTIPNDWRERDATEPFDSSTVSMIDAALQDLGRAVHETLEDYLERNDEASDFGWGKETYGNRGE
;
A
#
# COMPACT_ATOMS: atom_id res chain seq x y z
N MET A 1 -18.37 -6.62 12.05
CA MET A 1 -18.83 -7.86 11.39
C MET A 1 -17.81 -8.12 10.32
N ALA A 2 -17.34 -9.36 10.13
CA ALA A 2 -16.41 -9.60 9.04
C ALA A 2 -17.09 -9.34 7.69
N LEU A 3 -16.41 -8.61 6.83
CA LEU A 3 -16.88 -8.25 5.51
C LEU A 3 -16.74 -9.45 4.56
N ASP A 4 -17.85 -9.93 4.00
CA ASP A 4 -17.87 -11.07 3.06
C ASP A 4 -17.73 -10.58 1.61
N VAL A 5 -16.54 -10.10 1.25
CA VAL A 5 -16.23 -9.60 -0.09
C VAL A 5 -15.07 -10.36 -0.71
N GLU A 6 -15.07 -10.46 -2.04
CA GLU A 6 -13.91 -11.00 -2.76
C GLU A 6 -12.70 -10.07 -2.58
N VAL A 7 -11.55 -10.67 -2.29
CA VAL A 7 -10.30 -9.93 -2.12
C VAL A 7 -9.90 -9.35 -3.48
N PRO A 8 -9.71 -8.02 -3.60
CA PRO A 8 -9.32 -7.39 -4.85
C PRO A 8 -7.89 -7.81 -5.25
N GLU A 9 -7.55 -7.63 -6.53
CA GLU A 9 -6.18 -7.81 -7.01
C GLU A 9 -5.22 -6.80 -6.34
N PRO A 10 -3.96 -7.18 -6.07
CA PRO A 10 -2.98 -6.27 -5.49
C PRO A 10 -2.68 -5.09 -6.41
N PRO A 11 -2.18 -3.95 -5.88
CA PRO A 11 -1.72 -2.85 -6.70
C PRO A 11 -0.49 -3.24 -7.54
N ASP A 12 -0.43 -2.71 -8.77
CA ASP A 12 0.74 -2.85 -9.64
C ASP A 12 1.73 -1.72 -9.29
N LEU A 13 2.80 -2.10 -8.59
CA LEU A 13 3.86 -1.20 -8.15
C LEU A 13 4.93 -1.05 -9.22
N SER A 14 5.21 -2.11 -9.98
CA SER A 14 6.27 -2.13 -10.98
C SER A 14 6.01 -1.14 -12.13
N ASN A 15 4.75 -0.94 -12.55
CA ASN A 15 4.43 0.11 -13.54
C ASN A 15 4.33 1.52 -12.94
N ARG A 16 4.53 1.71 -11.64
CA ARG A 16 4.48 3.05 -11.04
C ARG A 16 5.80 3.78 -11.26
N GLY A 17 5.69 5.05 -11.67
CA GLY A 17 6.79 6.00 -11.61
C GLY A 17 7.06 6.45 -10.17
N MET A 18 8.08 7.29 -9.95
CA MET A 18 8.56 7.73 -8.63
C MET A 18 7.44 8.00 -7.59
N PRO A 19 7.59 7.59 -6.31
CA PRO A 19 6.56 7.81 -5.29
C PRO A 19 6.25 9.30 -5.14
N ARG A 20 5.00 9.64 -4.84
CA ARG A 20 4.51 11.03 -4.83
C ARG A 20 5.30 11.95 -3.90
N GLU A 21 5.80 11.41 -2.78
CA GLU A 21 6.66 12.15 -1.83
C GLU A 21 8.02 12.55 -2.43
N PHE A 22 8.51 11.78 -3.40
CA PHE A 22 9.79 11.98 -4.07
C PHE A 22 9.66 12.66 -5.45
N GLU A 23 8.49 12.64 -6.08
CA GLU A 23 8.22 13.34 -7.36
C GLU A 23 8.57 14.84 -7.33
N LEU A 24 8.56 15.47 -6.15
CA LEU A 24 8.84 16.89 -5.94
C LEU A 24 10.30 17.19 -5.53
N GLN A 25 11.13 16.17 -5.32
CA GLN A 25 12.52 16.32 -4.88
C GLN A 25 13.46 16.19 -6.09
N ASP A 26 14.01 17.32 -6.52
CA ASP A 26 14.91 17.47 -7.68
C ASP A 26 16.01 16.40 -7.76
N GLU A 27 15.97 15.64 -8.86
CA GLU A 27 17.08 15.16 -9.69
C GLU A 27 18.17 14.23 -9.08
N THR A 28 18.18 13.91 -7.79
CA THR A 28 19.27 13.08 -7.19
C THR A 28 18.92 11.62 -6.93
N LEU A 29 17.65 11.21 -6.99
CA LEU A 29 17.19 9.84 -6.69
C LEU A 29 16.94 9.02 -7.97
N GLY A 30 17.74 9.27 -9.01
CA GLY A 30 17.53 8.74 -10.36
C GLY A 30 17.76 7.24 -10.56
N SER A 31 18.01 6.46 -9.50
CA SER A 31 18.25 5.00 -9.59
C SER A 31 18.08 4.28 -8.24
N GLU A 32 17.35 4.86 -7.28
CA GLU A 32 16.92 4.06 -6.14
C GLU A 32 15.73 3.25 -6.61
N ASP A 33 16.00 1.99 -6.96
CA ASP A 33 14.97 0.97 -7.02
C ASP A 33 14.30 1.02 -5.65
N PHE A 34 13.17 1.71 -5.54
CA PHE A 34 12.26 1.69 -4.39
C PHE A 34 11.72 0.28 -4.09
N TYR A 35 12.37 -0.73 -4.68
CA TYR A 35 12.19 -2.14 -4.48
C TYR A 35 10.78 -2.61 -4.77
N ARG A 36 10.14 -1.92 -5.73
CA ARG A 36 8.74 -2.12 -6.07
C ARG A 36 8.47 -3.45 -6.72
N GLU A 37 9.40 -3.97 -7.53
CA GLU A 37 9.27 -5.32 -8.11
C GLU A 37 9.24 -6.39 -7.00
N ASP A 38 10.12 -6.28 -6.00
CA ASP A 38 10.19 -7.22 -4.87
C ASP A 38 8.96 -7.10 -3.97
N LEU A 39 8.54 -5.88 -3.64
CA LEU A 39 7.33 -5.64 -2.87
C LEU A 39 6.07 -6.12 -3.59
N GLU A 40 6.01 -5.97 -4.92
CA GLU A 40 4.92 -6.49 -5.74
C GLU A 40 4.87 -8.02 -5.68
N ASP A 41 6.01 -8.71 -5.75
CA ASP A 41 6.07 -10.17 -5.61
C ASP A 41 5.51 -10.63 -4.26
N LEU A 42 5.90 -9.98 -3.16
CA LEU A 42 5.37 -10.27 -1.81
C LEU A 42 3.86 -10.01 -1.70
N LEU A 43 3.38 -8.92 -2.29
CA LEU A 43 1.95 -8.61 -2.35
C LEU A 43 1.17 -9.69 -3.12
N GLN A 44 1.73 -10.18 -4.22
CA GLN A 44 1.15 -11.26 -5.04
C GLN A 44 1.25 -12.64 -4.35
N GLU A 45 2.30 -12.87 -3.55
CA GLU A 45 2.52 -14.12 -2.82
C GLU A 45 1.42 -14.34 -1.77
N GLY A 46 1.01 -13.28 -1.07
CA GLY A 46 -0.04 -13.39 -0.06
C GLY A 46 -0.19 -12.18 0.86
N ALA A 47 0.80 -11.29 0.95
CA ALA A 47 0.79 -10.19 1.90
C ALA A 47 -0.43 -9.26 1.72
N TRP A 48 -0.81 -8.98 0.47
CA TRP A 48 -2.02 -8.22 0.16
C TRP A 48 -3.28 -8.93 0.68
N LYS A 49 -3.38 -10.22 0.41
CA LYS A 49 -4.55 -11.01 0.77
C LYS A 49 -4.69 -11.11 2.28
N GLU A 50 -3.61 -11.36 3.01
CA GLU A 50 -3.63 -11.46 4.47
C GLU A 50 -3.99 -10.12 5.11
N GLY A 51 -3.32 -9.02 4.73
CA GLY A 51 -3.65 -7.70 5.24
C GLY A 51 -5.08 -7.26 4.92
N PHE A 52 -5.58 -7.59 3.73
CA PHE A 52 -6.97 -7.32 3.37
C PHE A 52 -7.96 -8.14 4.20
N ASN A 53 -7.68 -9.43 4.45
CA ASN A 53 -8.56 -10.26 5.27
C ASN A 53 -8.62 -9.74 6.70
N GLU A 54 -7.48 -9.38 7.29
CA GLU A 54 -7.44 -8.79 8.64
C GLU A 54 -8.23 -7.49 8.71
N TRP A 55 -7.98 -6.56 7.77
CA TRP A 55 -8.74 -5.33 7.66
C TRP A 55 -10.25 -5.59 7.51
N ALA A 56 -10.64 -6.55 6.66
CA ALA A 56 -12.03 -6.91 6.42
C ALA A 56 -12.74 -7.44 7.68
N GLU A 57 -12.02 -7.94 8.69
CA GLU A 57 -12.62 -8.38 9.95
C GLU A 57 -13.04 -7.20 10.86
N TYR A 58 -12.31 -6.09 10.78
CA TYR A 58 -12.43 -4.95 11.69
C TYR A 58 -12.91 -3.65 11.03
N THR A 59 -12.97 -3.61 9.70
CA THR A 59 -13.42 -2.44 8.95
C THR A 59 -14.87 -2.07 9.29
N ASP A 60 -15.11 -0.76 9.36
CA ASP A 60 -16.45 -0.19 9.46
C ASP A 60 -17.15 -0.10 8.09
N LEU A 61 -16.49 -0.52 7.00
CA LEU A 61 -17.06 -0.52 5.66
C LEU A 61 -17.99 -1.71 5.42
N ASP A 62 -19.14 -1.42 4.80
CA ASP A 62 -20.06 -2.40 4.25
C ASP A 62 -19.68 -2.80 2.81
N GLU A 63 -20.28 -3.89 2.31
CA GLU A 63 -20.10 -4.41 0.95
C GLU A 63 -20.34 -3.35 -0.14
N GLY A 64 -21.32 -2.46 0.08
CA GLY A 64 -21.61 -1.35 -0.82
C GLY A 64 -20.44 -0.37 -0.93
N HIS A 65 -19.84 0.00 0.20
CA HIS A 65 -18.69 0.90 0.24
C HIS A 65 -17.47 0.27 -0.43
N VAL A 66 -17.22 -1.03 -0.19
CA VAL A 66 -16.10 -1.73 -0.86
C VAL A 66 -16.29 -1.82 -2.36
N ARG A 67 -17.54 -2.04 -2.83
CA ARG A 67 -17.83 -2.00 -4.26
C ARG A 67 -17.51 -0.65 -4.88
N ILE A 68 -17.81 0.45 -4.19
CA ILE A 68 -17.45 1.80 -4.64
C ILE A 68 -15.93 1.95 -4.73
N VAL A 69 -15.22 1.55 -3.68
CA VAL A 69 -13.75 1.63 -3.63
C VAL A 69 -13.13 0.84 -4.79
N SER A 70 -13.67 -0.33 -5.08
CA SER A 70 -13.27 -1.17 -6.22
C SER A 70 -13.61 -0.53 -7.58
N ASP A 71 -14.82 0.03 -7.74
CA ASP A 71 -15.26 0.71 -8.97
C ASP A 71 -14.41 1.94 -9.28
N LEU A 72 -14.02 2.68 -8.25
CA LEU A 72 -13.10 3.82 -8.35
C LEU A 72 -11.64 3.39 -8.59
N GLY A 73 -11.34 2.08 -8.51
CA GLY A 73 -9.98 1.55 -8.66
C GLY A 73 -9.03 1.97 -7.54
N LEU A 74 -9.56 2.27 -6.34
CA LEU A 74 -8.75 2.76 -5.23
C LEU A 74 -7.87 1.65 -4.64
N PHE A 75 -8.26 0.38 -4.69
CA PHE A 75 -7.39 -0.72 -4.25
C PHE A 75 -6.11 -0.80 -5.08
N GLN A 76 -6.23 -0.61 -6.39
CA GLN A 76 -5.10 -0.57 -7.30
C GLN A 76 -4.32 0.74 -7.22
N ALA A 77 -4.89 1.77 -6.58
CA ALA A 77 -4.30 3.09 -6.41
C ALA A 77 -3.35 3.21 -5.20
N PHE A 78 -3.28 2.19 -4.32
CA PHE A 78 -2.27 2.12 -3.27
C PHE A 78 -0.85 2.10 -3.84
N ASP A 79 0.06 2.81 -3.19
CA ASP A 79 1.50 2.76 -3.48
C ASP A 79 2.22 2.21 -2.24
N PHE A 80 3.06 1.20 -2.42
CA PHE A 80 4.00 0.73 -1.41
C PHE A 80 5.39 0.87 -1.98
N TYR A 81 6.34 1.32 -1.16
CA TYR A 81 7.70 1.57 -1.60
C TYR A 81 8.67 1.48 -0.43
N TRP A 82 9.89 1.03 -0.72
CA TRP A 82 10.98 1.15 0.23
C TRP A 82 11.53 2.57 0.20
N ASP A 83 11.61 3.22 1.36
CA ASP A 83 12.24 4.52 1.51
C ASP A 83 13.74 4.33 1.76
N PRO A 84 14.61 4.68 0.80
CA PRO A 84 16.06 4.47 0.95
C PRO A 84 16.71 5.51 1.89
N THR A 85 16.00 6.59 2.24
CA THR A 85 16.50 7.60 3.17
C THR A 85 16.29 7.17 4.62
N GLU A 86 15.13 6.60 4.90
CA GLU A 86 14.73 6.09 6.21
C GLU A 86 15.00 4.58 6.39
N ASP A 87 15.41 3.90 5.32
CA ASP A 87 15.70 2.46 5.25
C ASP A 87 14.52 1.64 5.82
N ARG A 88 13.32 1.93 5.34
CA ARG A 88 12.09 1.29 5.81
C ARG A 88 10.99 1.27 4.76
N LEU A 89 10.07 0.31 4.90
CA LEU A 89 8.87 0.25 4.09
C LEU A 89 7.93 1.42 4.42
N ARG A 90 7.43 2.09 3.38
CA ARG A 90 6.43 3.17 3.45
C ARG A 90 5.29 2.87 2.49
N PHE A 91 4.14 3.50 2.75
CA PHE A 91 2.96 3.38 1.90
C PHE A 91 2.27 4.73 1.72
N ASP A 92 1.61 4.90 0.57
CA ASP A 92 0.70 6.00 0.24
C ASP A 92 -0.69 5.41 0.00
N ALA A 93 -1.61 5.67 0.93
CA ALA A 93 -3.00 5.26 0.77
C ALA A 93 -3.74 6.25 -0.14
N PRO A 94 -4.53 5.76 -1.10
CA PRO A 94 -5.28 6.61 -1.99
C PRO A 94 -6.48 7.24 -1.28
N THR A 95 -6.84 8.44 -1.72
CA THR A 95 -7.96 9.21 -1.15
C THR A 95 -9.03 9.42 -2.23
N ILE A 96 -10.30 9.53 -1.83
CA ILE A 96 -11.37 9.75 -2.81
C ILE A 96 -11.21 11.15 -3.44
N PRO A 97 -11.10 11.26 -4.77
CA PRO A 97 -10.92 12.55 -5.44
C PRO A 97 -12.16 13.44 -5.26
N ASN A 98 -11.99 14.73 -4.98
CA ASN A 98 -13.08 15.66 -4.69
C ASN A 98 -14.13 15.81 -5.82
N ASP A 99 -13.73 15.47 -7.05
CA ASP A 99 -14.58 15.45 -8.26
C ASP A 99 -15.56 14.26 -8.30
N TRP A 100 -15.52 13.34 -7.33
CA TRP A 100 -16.39 12.16 -7.30
C TRP A 100 -17.89 12.50 -7.38
N ARG A 101 -18.31 13.68 -6.89
CA ARG A 101 -19.69 14.16 -7.00
C ARG A 101 -20.13 14.52 -8.41
N GLU A 102 -19.18 14.86 -9.27
CA GLU A 102 -19.46 15.24 -10.66
C GLU A 102 -19.52 14.01 -11.58
N ARG A 103 -18.99 12.86 -11.13
CA ARG A 103 -18.96 11.60 -11.87
C ARG A 103 -20.19 10.75 -11.61
N ASP A 104 -21.35 11.16 -12.15
CA ASP A 104 -22.58 10.35 -12.37
C ASP A 104 -22.93 9.27 -11.31
N ALA A 105 -22.50 9.47 -10.06
CA ALA A 105 -22.67 8.52 -9.00
C ALA A 105 -24.09 8.70 -8.50
N THR A 106 -24.92 7.71 -8.80
CA THR A 106 -26.36 7.66 -8.58
C THR A 106 -26.82 7.83 -7.13
N GLU A 107 -25.90 8.03 -6.18
CA GLU A 107 -26.19 8.25 -4.76
C GLU A 107 -25.35 9.41 -4.20
N PRO A 108 -25.95 10.33 -3.41
CA PRO A 108 -25.19 11.40 -2.78
C PRO A 108 -24.34 10.81 -1.66
N PHE A 109 -23.03 10.68 -1.84
CA PHE A 109 -22.18 10.48 -0.67
C PHE A 109 -22.19 11.74 0.17
N ASP A 110 -22.31 11.55 1.46
CA ASP A 110 -22.03 12.63 2.39
C ASP A 110 -20.52 12.73 2.59
N SER A 111 -20.05 13.91 3.01
CA SER A 111 -18.65 14.12 3.39
C SER A 111 -18.22 13.13 4.47
N SER A 112 -19.17 12.72 5.31
CA SER A 112 -18.98 11.70 6.35
C SER A 112 -18.60 10.33 5.79
N THR A 113 -19.22 9.89 4.68
CA THR A 113 -18.90 8.63 4.02
C THR A 113 -17.53 8.68 3.37
N VAL A 114 -17.16 9.80 2.75
CA VAL A 114 -15.84 10.00 2.16
C VAL A 114 -14.75 9.86 3.23
N SER A 115 -14.92 10.53 4.37
CA SER A 115 -13.97 10.43 5.48
C SER A 115 -13.90 9.03 6.09
N MET A 116 -15.02 8.31 6.15
CA MET A 116 -15.05 6.92 6.61
C MET A 116 -14.26 6.00 5.67
N ILE A 117 -14.47 6.13 4.35
CA ILE A 117 -13.74 5.34 3.36
C ILE A 117 -12.25 5.69 3.37
N ASP A 118 -11.90 6.98 3.45
CA ASP A 118 -10.51 7.44 3.54
C ASP A 118 -9.80 6.84 4.77
N ALA A 119 -10.45 6.89 5.94
CA ALA A 119 -9.94 6.28 7.16
C ALA A 119 -9.80 4.77 7.03
N ALA A 120 -10.77 4.09 6.40
CA ALA A 120 -10.70 2.66 6.19
C ALA A 120 -9.61 2.26 5.19
N LEU A 121 -9.35 3.07 4.15
CA LEU A 121 -8.25 2.85 3.22
C LEU A 121 -6.89 3.02 3.90
N GLN A 122 -6.76 4.03 4.77
CA GLN A 122 -5.57 4.18 5.60
C GLN A 122 -5.34 2.97 6.51
N ASP A 123 -6.41 2.43 7.10
CA ASP A 123 -6.34 1.24 7.94
C ASP A 123 -5.92 0.00 7.13
N LEU A 124 -6.48 -0.20 5.93
CA LEU A 124 -6.06 -1.27 5.01
C LEU A 124 -4.59 -1.14 4.63
N GLY A 125 -4.15 0.07 4.27
CA GLY A 125 -2.75 0.35 3.94
C GLY A 125 -1.81 -0.04 5.08
N ARG A 126 -2.20 0.28 6.32
CA ARG A 126 -1.46 -0.14 7.53
C ARG A 126 -1.45 -1.65 7.72
N ALA A 127 -2.59 -2.34 7.62
CA ALA A 127 -2.65 -3.79 7.80
C ALA A 127 -1.76 -4.53 6.77
N VAL A 128 -1.80 -4.09 5.51
CA VAL A 128 -0.93 -4.63 4.46
C VAL A 128 0.53 -4.27 4.69
N HIS A 129 0.83 -3.05 5.16
CA HIS A 129 2.18 -2.62 5.53
C HIS A 129 2.76 -3.48 6.64
N GLU A 130 2.02 -3.71 7.73
CA GLU A 130 2.44 -4.60 8.84
C GLU A 130 2.65 -6.05 8.35
N THR A 131 1.80 -6.52 7.44
CA THR A 131 1.96 -7.85 6.82
C THR A 131 3.23 -7.90 5.96
N LEU A 132 3.46 -6.90 5.12
CA LEU A 132 4.67 -6.82 4.29
C LEU A 132 5.93 -6.77 5.16
N GLU A 133 5.92 -6.05 6.28
CA GLU A 133 7.04 -6.04 7.23
C GLU A 133 7.30 -7.46 7.78
N ASP A 134 6.27 -8.22 8.18
CA ASP A 134 6.44 -9.62 8.62
C ASP A 134 7.01 -10.52 7.50
N TYR A 135 6.55 -10.35 6.26
CA TYR A 135 7.10 -11.08 5.11
C TYR A 135 8.57 -10.73 4.85
N LEU A 136 8.93 -9.44 4.92
CA LEU A 136 10.30 -8.96 4.77
C LEU A 136 11.21 -9.49 5.89
N GLU A 137 10.75 -9.46 7.14
CA GLU A 137 11.49 -10.02 8.28
C GLU A 137 11.73 -11.52 8.11
N ARG A 138 10.70 -12.28 7.70
CA ARG A 138 10.85 -13.73 7.44
C ARG A 138 11.75 -14.03 6.26
N ASN A 139 11.72 -13.21 5.22
CA ASN A 139 12.56 -13.39 4.04
C ASN A 139 14.03 -13.05 4.35
N ASP A 140 14.29 -12.01 5.17
CA ASP A 140 15.65 -11.65 5.63
C ASP A 140 16.30 -12.75 6.50
N GLU A 141 15.51 -13.59 7.18
CA GLU A 141 16.00 -14.77 7.88
C GLU A 141 16.36 -15.95 6.94
N ALA A 142 15.76 -16.00 5.74
CA ALA A 142 15.92 -17.08 4.76
C ALA A 142 16.91 -16.76 3.64
N SER A 143 17.13 -15.48 3.37
CA SER A 143 17.77 -14.97 2.17
C SER A 143 18.93 -14.05 2.54
N ASP A 144 20.11 -14.32 1.98
CA ASP A 144 21.28 -13.42 1.87
C ASP A 144 20.96 -12.15 1.04
N PHE A 145 19.70 -11.73 1.02
CA PHE A 145 19.25 -10.50 0.39
C PHE A 145 19.38 -9.42 1.46
N GLY A 146 20.49 -8.69 1.41
CA GLY A 146 20.83 -7.64 2.36
C GLY A 146 19.92 -6.42 2.23
N TRP A 147 18.73 -6.50 2.84
CA TRP A 147 17.82 -5.37 2.97
C TRP A 147 18.07 -4.54 4.23
N GLY A 148 18.90 -5.04 5.16
CA GLY A 148 19.18 -4.31 6.41
C GLY A 148 20.54 -4.59 7.07
N LYS A 149 21.49 -5.25 6.39
CA LYS A 149 22.79 -5.56 7.03
C LYS A 149 23.96 -5.73 6.07
N GLU A 150 24.43 -4.61 5.54
CA GLU A 150 25.83 -4.30 5.23
C GLU A 150 25.83 -2.81 4.84
N THR A 151 26.24 -1.82 5.63
CA THR A 151 27.63 -1.57 6.04
C THR A 151 27.72 -0.55 7.18
N TYR A 152 27.62 -0.96 8.45
CA TYR A 152 28.23 -0.18 9.54
C TYR A 152 29.61 -0.76 9.87
N GLY A 153 30.60 -0.32 9.08
CA GLY A 153 31.97 -0.09 9.52
C GLY A 153 32.75 -1.26 10.12
N ASN A 154 33.08 -2.29 9.33
CA ASN A 154 34.37 -2.94 9.51
C ASN A 154 35.43 -2.17 8.70
N ARG A 155 35.82 -1.00 9.19
CA ARG A 155 37.07 -0.36 8.78
C ARG A 155 38.19 -0.97 9.61
N GLY A 156 38.65 -2.13 9.17
CA GLY A 156 39.99 -2.58 9.51
C GLY A 156 40.98 -1.60 8.93
N GLU A 157 41.79 -1.00 9.80
CA GLU A 157 43.27 -0.94 9.73
C GLU A 157 43.80 -0.38 11.05
#